data_AF-A0A7S2DES5-F1
#
_entry.id   AF-A0A7S2DES5-F1
#
_cell.length_a   1.000
_cell.length_b   1.000
_cell.length_c   1.000
_cell.angle_alpha   90.00
_cell.angle_beta   90.00
_cell.angle_gamma   90.00
#
_symmetry.space_group_name_H-M   'P 1'
#
loop_
_entity.id
_entity.type
_entity.pdbx_description
1 polymer ?
#
loop_
_entity_poly.entity_id
_entity_poly.type
_entity_poly.pdbx_seq_one_letter_code
_entity_poly.pdbx_strand_id
1 'polypeptide(L)'
;MYMCSVAQDLRGGTPYAPLPDGNLLAAMHVKDGAHSPPLYGTTFYLMSGTPPFQLLSISPKLCLSELSVDLAISATCALQFVTGLVVEPEDNLALLSYGQMDRQMHLAALPLDALVAFAKTHVLGDDEELSISDCDQAFA
;
A
#
# COMPACT_ATOMS: atom_id res chain seq x y z
N MET A 1 16.71 -6.25 9.45
CA MET A 1 16.01 -5.68 10.63
C MET A 1 14.96 -4.66 10.18
N TYR A 2 13.88 -5.05 9.48
CA TYR A 2 12.86 -4.07 9.04
C TYR A 2 11.42 -4.58 8.89
N MET A 3 11.11 -5.87 9.11
CA MET A 3 9.74 -6.37 8.89
C MET A 3 8.86 -6.46 10.14
N CYS A 4 9.41 -6.50 11.37
CA CYS A 4 8.59 -6.68 12.57
C CYS A 4 7.94 -5.40 13.11
N SER A 5 8.45 -4.20 12.80
CA SER A 5 7.88 -2.95 13.34
C SER A 5 6.78 -2.35 12.47
N VAL A 6 6.70 -2.70 11.18
CA VAL A 6 5.71 -2.09 10.27
C VAL A 6 4.29 -2.58 10.58
N ALA A 7 4.15 -3.83 11.03
CA ALA A 7 2.84 -4.46 11.25
C ALA A 7 2.12 -4.02 12.54
N GLN A 8 2.82 -3.47 13.55
CA GLN A 8 2.21 -3.17 14.85
C GLN A 8 1.65 -1.74 14.98
N ASP A 9 2.10 -0.79 14.15
CA ASP A 9 1.70 0.63 14.24
C ASP A 9 0.62 1.06 13.24
N LEU A 10 0.10 0.14 12.41
CA LEU A 10 -0.89 0.42 11.36
C LEU A 10 -2.28 -0.10 11.74
N ARG A 11 -3.00 0.63 12.62
CA ARG A 11 -4.41 0.34 12.94
C ARG A 11 -5.33 1.25 12.10
N GLY A 12 -5.71 0.77 10.92
CA GLY A 12 -6.74 1.34 10.06
C GLY A 12 -7.33 0.25 9.17
N GLY A 13 -8.62 0.33 8.85
CA GLY A 13 -9.23 -0.61 7.89
C GLY A 13 -8.64 -0.38 6.50
N THR A 14 -8.13 -1.44 5.88
CA THR A 14 -7.62 -1.39 4.50
C THR A 14 -8.78 -1.53 3.50
N PRO A 15 -9.04 -0.54 2.63
CA PRO A 15 -9.91 -0.76 1.48
C PRO A 15 -9.28 -1.75 0.48
N TYR A 16 -10.08 -2.70 0.01
CA TYR A 16 -9.67 -3.68 -1.00
C TYR A 16 -10.81 -3.93 -2.00
N ALA A 17 -10.44 -4.34 -3.21
CA ALA A 17 -11.36 -4.66 -4.29
C ALA A 17 -10.90 -5.92 -5.05
N PRO A 18 -11.85 -6.75 -5.53
CA PRO A 18 -11.51 -7.94 -6.29
C PRO A 18 -10.97 -7.61 -7.69
N LEU A 19 -10.04 -8.43 -8.16
CA LEU A 19 -9.49 -8.41 -9.52
C LEU A 19 -10.04 -9.58 -10.35
N PRO A 20 -10.00 -9.51 -11.69
CA PRO A 20 -10.48 -10.59 -12.57
C PRO A 20 -9.76 -11.93 -12.40
N ASP A 21 -8.52 -11.92 -11.90
CA ASP A 21 -7.72 -13.13 -11.67
C ASP A 21 -8.02 -13.83 -10.33
N GLY A 22 -9.00 -13.32 -9.57
CA GLY A 22 -9.39 -13.83 -8.26
C GLY A 22 -8.53 -13.31 -7.11
N ASN A 23 -7.49 -12.51 -7.39
CA ASN A 23 -6.76 -11.78 -6.34
C ASN A 23 -7.54 -10.54 -5.89
N LEU A 24 -7.08 -9.93 -4.82
CA LEU A 24 -7.58 -8.67 -4.29
C LEU A 24 -6.49 -7.61 -4.42
N LEU A 25 -6.84 -6.44 -4.95
CA LEU A 25 -6.03 -5.24 -4.84
C LEU A 25 -6.44 -4.51 -3.56
N ALA A 26 -5.47 -4.17 -2.74
CA ALA A 26 -5.67 -3.42 -1.51
C ALA A 26 -4.80 -2.17 -1.47
N ALA A 27 -5.22 -1.19 -0.68
CA ALA A 27 -4.46 0.02 -0.44
C ALA A 27 -4.39 0.32 1.06
N MET A 28 -3.20 0.65 1.57
CA MET A 28 -3.03 1.12 2.95
C MET A 28 -2.22 2.41 2.99
N HIS A 29 -2.39 3.17 4.06
CA HIS A 29 -1.48 4.28 4.35
C HIS A 29 -0.29 3.75 5.15
N VAL A 30 0.91 4.21 4.81
CA VAL A 30 2.14 3.86 5.51
C VAL A 30 2.81 5.14 5.99
N LYS A 31 3.13 5.16 7.29
CA LYS A 31 3.88 6.23 7.93
C LYS A 31 5.37 6.05 7.66
N ASP A 32 6.01 7.11 7.22
CA ASP A 32 7.45 7.24 7.13
C ASP A 32 7.95 8.21 8.21
N GLY A 33 8.61 7.63 9.22
CA GLY A 33 9.19 8.36 10.34
C GLY A 33 10.54 9.03 10.04
N ALA A 34 11.12 8.86 8.85
CA ALA A 34 12.41 9.46 8.49
C ALA A 34 12.32 10.98 8.22
N HIS A 35 11.11 11.52 8.12
CA HIS A 35 10.84 12.93 7.80
C HIS A 35 10.17 13.66 8.98
N SER A 36 10.39 14.97 9.07
CA SER A 36 9.72 15.85 10.04
C SER A 36 9.06 17.03 9.30
N PRO A 37 7.72 17.11 9.25
CA PRO A 37 6.74 16.17 9.82
C PRO A 37 6.74 14.80 9.12
N PRO A 38 6.25 13.73 9.77
CA PRO A 38 6.17 12.40 9.16
C PRO A 38 5.39 12.41 7.85
N LEU A 39 5.92 11.74 6.82
CA LEU A 39 5.18 11.55 5.57
C LEU A 39 4.24 10.36 5.71
N TYR A 40 3.02 10.50 5.22
CA TYR A 40 2.10 9.37 5.08
C TYR A 40 1.80 9.24 3.60
N GLY A 41 2.26 8.14 3.02
CA GLY A 41 1.95 7.79 1.63
C GLY A 41 1.04 6.58 1.58
N THR A 42 0.63 6.23 0.37
CA THR A 42 -0.19 5.05 0.11
C THR A 42 0.69 3.93 -0.44
N THR A 43 0.50 2.69 0.01
CA THR A 43 1.04 1.51 -0.64
C THR A 43 -0.12 0.66 -1.15
N PHE A 44 0.09 0.05 -2.32
CA PHE A 44 -0.79 -0.95 -2.90
C PHE A 44 -0.22 -2.34 -2.66
N TYR A 45 -1.09 -3.32 -2.51
CA TYR A 45 -0.65 -4.69 -2.34
C TYR A 45 -1.67 -5.68 -2.88
N LEU A 46 -1.16 -6.83 -3.32
CA LEU A 46 -1.99 -7.93 -3.79
C LEU A 46 -2.19 -8.94 -2.66
N MET A 47 -3.43 -9.40 -2.51
CA MET A 47 -3.77 -10.49 -1.61
C MET A 47 -4.50 -11.60 -2.35
N SER A 48 -4.50 -12.80 -1.78
CA SER A 48 -5.32 -13.93 -2.25
C SER A 48 -6.08 -14.60 -1.11
N GLY A 49 -7.07 -15.39 -1.51
CA GLY A 49 -7.86 -16.24 -0.62
C GLY A 49 -8.99 -15.51 0.11
N THR A 50 -9.58 -16.21 1.07
CA THR A 50 -10.57 -15.69 2.01
C THR A 50 -9.89 -15.44 3.36
N PRO A 51 -10.46 -14.62 4.26
CA PRO A 51 -9.90 -14.43 5.60
C PRO A 51 -9.52 -15.76 6.28
N PRO A 52 -8.28 -15.91 6.79
CA PRO A 52 -7.19 -14.93 6.75
C PRO A 52 -6.56 -14.80 5.36
N PHE A 53 -6.47 -13.57 4.86
CA PHE A 53 -5.89 -13.28 3.55
C PHE A 53 -4.38 -13.55 3.52
N GLN A 54 -3.86 -14.00 2.38
CA GLN A 54 -2.43 -14.11 2.14
C GLN A 54 -1.94 -12.86 1.40
N LEU A 55 -0.93 -12.17 1.93
CA LEU A 55 -0.26 -11.06 1.26
C LEU A 55 0.75 -11.62 0.24
N LEU A 56 0.65 -11.20 -1.02
CA LEU A 56 1.49 -11.70 -2.12
C LEU A 56 2.62 -10.75 -2.49
N SER A 57 2.31 -9.45 -2.56
CA SER A 57 3.27 -8.44 -3.01
C SER A 57 2.83 -7.05 -2.54
N ILE A 58 3.78 -6.11 -2.49
CA ILE A 58 3.58 -4.74 -2.04
C ILE A 58 4.32 -3.74 -2.93
N SER A 59 3.72 -2.56 -3.12
CA SER A 59 4.33 -1.44 -3.82
C SER A 59 5.30 -0.65 -2.93
N PRO A 60 6.20 0.17 -3.50
CA PRO A 60 6.81 1.27 -2.77
C PRO A 60 5.74 2.23 -2.26
N LYS A 61 6.17 3.18 -1.41
CA LYS A 61 5.32 4.26 -0.92
C LYS A 61 5.03 5.27 -2.04
N LEU A 62 3.76 5.49 -2.31
CA LEU A 62 3.26 6.28 -3.42
C LEU A 62 2.44 7.48 -2.94
N CYS A 63 2.38 8.48 -3.81
CA CYS A 63 1.67 9.73 -3.67
C CYS A 63 0.55 9.75 -4.70
N LEU A 64 -0.67 9.95 -4.23
CA LEU A 64 -1.85 9.98 -5.09
C LEU A 64 -2.10 11.40 -5.58
N SER A 65 -2.48 11.52 -6.85
CA SER A 65 -3.16 12.69 -7.41
C SER A 65 -4.46 12.23 -8.07
N GLU A 66 -5.27 13.16 -8.58
CA GLU A 66 -6.53 12.82 -9.24
C GLU A 66 -6.35 11.89 -10.46
N LEU A 67 -5.22 11.99 -11.16
CA LEU A 67 -4.98 11.32 -12.44
C LEU A 67 -3.63 10.57 -12.50
N SER A 68 -2.77 10.73 -11.51
CA SER A 68 -1.44 10.13 -11.48
C SER A 68 -1.09 9.52 -10.13
N VAL A 69 -0.09 8.65 -10.17
CA VAL A 69 0.57 8.11 -8.98
C VAL A 69 2.06 8.31 -9.15
N ASP A 70 2.69 8.88 -8.14
CA ASP A 70 4.11 9.17 -8.12
C ASP A 70 4.78 8.57 -6.89
N LEU A 71 6.10 8.43 -6.90
CA LEU A 71 6.84 8.04 -5.69
C LEU A 71 6.70 9.13 -4.62
N ALA A 72 6.38 8.74 -3.38
CA ALA A 72 6.19 9.68 -2.28
C ALA A 72 7.53 10.16 -1.69
N ILE A 73 8.24 10.98 -2.48
CA ILE A 73 9.55 11.58 -2.15
C ILE A 73 9.46 13.05 -1.72
N SER A 74 8.26 13.67 -1.79
CA SER A 74 8.05 15.09 -1.53
C SER A 74 7.12 15.32 -0.34
N ALA A 75 7.31 16.45 0.35
CA ALA A 75 6.43 16.93 1.42
C ALA A 75 5.00 17.27 0.94
N THR A 76 4.79 17.46 -0.37
CA THR A 76 3.44 17.62 -0.96
C THR A 76 2.58 16.35 -0.82
N CYS A 77 3.23 15.21 -0.60
CA CYS A 77 2.62 13.91 -0.36
C CYS A 77 2.48 13.61 1.14
N ALA A 78 2.72 14.59 2.01
CA ALA A 78 2.51 14.42 3.43
C ALA A 78 1.03 14.21 3.73
N LEU A 79 0.73 13.28 4.64
CA LEU A 79 -0.61 13.08 5.20
C LEU A 79 -1.68 12.73 4.16
N GLN A 80 -1.43 11.69 3.36
CA GLN A 80 -2.48 11.05 2.55
C GLN A 80 -2.99 9.77 3.21
N PHE A 81 -4.31 9.65 3.31
CA PHE A 81 -4.99 8.49 3.89
C PHE A 81 -6.03 7.95 2.91
N VAL A 82 -5.74 6.80 2.29
CA VAL A 82 -6.72 6.10 1.45
C VAL A 82 -7.86 5.56 2.32
N THR A 83 -9.10 5.82 1.90
CA THR A 83 -10.32 5.45 2.63
C THR A 83 -11.24 4.54 1.82
N GLY A 84 -11.08 4.49 0.50
CA GLY A 84 -11.92 3.68 -0.38
C GLY A 84 -11.18 3.29 -1.64
N LEU A 85 -11.53 2.12 -2.17
CA LEU A 85 -11.02 1.56 -3.41
C LEU A 85 -12.17 0.83 -4.11
N VAL A 86 -12.41 1.19 -5.36
CA VAL A 86 -13.31 0.47 -6.27
C VAL A 86 -12.51 0.19 -7.54
N VAL A 87 -12.71 -0.98 -8.12
CA VAL A 87 -12.07 -1.38 -9.37
C VAL A 87 -13.16 -1.63 -10.40
N GLU A 88 -12.96 -1.07 -11.59
CA GLU A 88 -13.80 -1.23 -12.77
C GLU A 88 -12.92 -1.87 -13.87
N PRO A 89 -12.81 -3.21 -13.90
CA PRO A 89 -11.87 -3.90 -14.80
C PRO A 89 -12.19 -3.68 -16.28
N GLU A 90 -13.47 -3.52 -16.62
CA GLU A 90 -13.93 -3.31 -17.99
C GLU A 90 -13.41 -2.00 -18.59
N ASP A 91 -13.22 -0.98 -17.75
CA ASP A 91 -12.72 0.35 -18.13
C ASP A 91 -11.24 0.55 -17.81
N ASN A 92 -10.55 -0.49 -17.33
CA ASN A 92 -9.16 -0.43 -16.82
C ASN A 92 -8.98 0.69 -15.77
N LEU A 93 -9.95 0.83 -14.86
CA LEU A 93 -10.01 1.94 -13.92
C LEU A 93 -10.02 1.47 -12.48
N ALA A 94 -9.33 2.21 -11.63
CA ALA A 94 -9.45 2.14 -10.19
C ALA A 94 -9.84 3.51 -9.65
N LEU A 95 -10.94 3.55 -8.89
CA LEU A 95 -11.42 4.74 -8.21
C LEU A 95 -10.98 4.68 -6.75
N LEU A 96 -10.27 5.71 -6.30
CA LEU A 96 -9.82 5.82 -4.92
C LEU A 96 -10.39 7.06 -4.27
N SER A 97 -10.85 6.91 -3.03
CA SER A 97 -11.07 8.06 -2.15
C SER A 97 -9.94 8.15 -1.15
N TYR A 98 -9.42 9.36 -0.94
CA TYR A 98 -8.36 9.61 0.04
C TYR A 98 -8.53 10.97 0.71
N GLY A 99 -8.20 11.02 2.00
CA GLY A 99 -8.03 12.27 2.73
C GLY A 99 -6.63 12.83 2.51
N GLN A 100 -6.53 14.16 2.42
CA GLN A 100 -5.25 14.87 2.36
C GLN A 100 -5.16 15.91 3.48
N MET A 101 -4.04 15.89 4.20
CA MET A 101 -3.71 16.81 5.30
C MET A 101 -4.77 16.85 6.40
N ASP A 102 -5.58 15.80 6.54
CA ASP A 102 -6.77 15.73 7.41
C ASP A 102 -7.76 16.88 7.22
N ARG A 103 -7.83 17.45 6.01
CA ARG A 103 -8.65 18.64 5.71
C ARG A 103 -9.65 18.43 4.59
N GLN A 104 -9.24 17.70 3.55
CA GLN A 104 -10.01 17.56 2.32
C GLN A 104 -10.05 16.11 1.88
N MET A 105 -11.20 15.71 1.33
CA MET A 105 -11.37 14.41 0.67
C MET A 105 -11.23 14.62 -0.83
N HIS A 106 -10.49 13.72 -1.46
CA HIS A 106 -10.22 13.71 -2.89
C HIS A 106 -10.65 12.37 -3.49
N LEU A 107 -10.90 12.40 -4.81
CA LEU A 107 -11.12 11.22 -5.63
C LEU A 107 -9.97 11.13 -6.65
N ALA A 108 -9.43 9.94 -6.86
CA ALA A 108 -8.52 9.65 -7.95
C ALA A 108 -9.15 8.59 -8.87
N ALA A 109 -9.00 8.79 -10.17
CA ALA A 109 -9.39 7.85 -11.21
C ALA A 109 -8.11 7.43 -11.95
N LEU A 110 -7.58 6.27 -11.58
CA LEU A 110 -6.24 5.83 -11.95
C LEU A 110 -6.28 4.57 -12.82
N PRO A 111 -5.35 4.40 -13.78
CA PRO A 111 -5.28 3.18 -14.57
C PRO A 111 -5.04 1.95 -13.69
N LEU A 112 -5.93 0.96 -13.77
CA LEU A 112 -5.88 -0.25 -12.94
C LEU A 112 -4.59 -1.03 -13.19
N ASP A 113 -4.21 -1.23 -14.45
CA ASP A 113 -2.98 -1.95 -14.81
C ASP A 113 -1.73 -1.33 -14.19
N ALA A 114 -1.66 0.00 -14.13
CA ALA A 114 -0.54 0.71 -13.52
C ALA A 114 -0.48 0.44 -12.00
N LEU A 115 -1.62 0.48 -11.31
CA LEU A 115 -1.70 0.16 -9.88
C LEU A 115 -1.31 -1.28 -9.59
N VAL A 116 -1.78 -2.23 -10.41
CA VAL A 116 -1.42 -3.64 -10.29
C VAL A 116 0.07 -3.85 -10.55
N ALA A 117 0.64 -3.16 -11.55
CA ALA A 117 2.07 -3.19 -11.81
C ALA A 117 2.88 -2.65 -10.62
N PHE A 118 2.44 -1.55 -10.00
CA PHE A 118 3.06 -1.04 -8.77
C PHE A 118 2.92 -2.03 -7.61
N ALA A 119 1.76 -2.63 -7.41
CA ALA A 119 1.56 -3.61 -6.33
C ALA A 119 2.50 -4.82 -6.46
N LYS A 120 2.89 -5.18 -7.68
CA LYS A 120 3.79 -6.31 -7.99
C LYS A 120 5.28 -6.00 -7.86
N THR A 121 5.69 -4.79 -7.51
CA THR A 121 7.11 -4.42 -7.53
C THR A 121 7.97 -5.17 -6.51
N HIS A 122 7.38 -5.64 -5.40
CA HIS A 122 8.08 -6.45 -4.40
C HIS A 122 7.22 -7.65 -4.03
N VAL A 123 7.65 -8.85 -4.44
CA VAL A 123 6.97 -10.12 -4.16
C VAL A 123 7.46 -10.68 -2.83
N LEU A 124 6.53 -11.08 -1.97
CA LEU A 124 6.87 -11.67 -0.67
C LEU A 124 7.09 -13.17 -0.85
N GLY A 125 8.26 -13.66 -0.45
CA GLY A 125 8.64 -15.08 -0.53
C GLY A 125 9.75 -15.44 -1.52
N ASP A 126 10.26 -14.47 -2.30
CA ASP A 126 11.44 -14.66 -3.18
C ASP A 126 12.77 -14.20 -2.54
N ASP A 127 12.71 -13.43 -1.45
CA ASP A 127 13.86 -13.17 -0.61
C ASP A 127 14.06 -14.38 0.32
N GLU A 128 15.25 -15.01 0.27
CA GLU A 128 15.64 -16.13 1.13
C GLU A 128 15.06 -15.96 2.54
N GLU A 129 14.25 -16.94 2.97
CA GLU A 129 13.63 -16.97 4.30
C GLU A 129 14.71 -16.77 5.37
N LEU A 130 14.85 -15.54 5.87
CA LEU A 130 15.54 -15.32 7.14
C LEU A 130 14.64 -15.91 8.21
N SER A 131 14.98 -17.15 8.58
CA SER A 131 14.31 -17.89 9.62
C SER A 131 14.36 -17.11 10.94
N ILE A 132 13.28 -17.23 11.71
CA ILE A 132 13.08 -16.54 12.99
C ILE A 132 14.21 -16.80 14.00
N SER A 133 15.02 -17.86 13.84
CA SER A 133 16.12 -18.20 14.75
C SER A 133 17.32 -17.26 14.70
N ASP A 134 17.46 -16.45 13.65
CA ASP A 134 18.60 -15.52 13.52
C ASP A 134 18.33 -14.15 14.17
N CYS A 135 17.13 -13.93 14.71
CA CYS A 135 16.76 -12.68 15.38
C CYS A 135 17.36 -12.54 16.80
N ASP A 136 17.65 -13.65 17.48
CA ASP A 136 18.08 -13.62 18.89
C ASP A 136 19.60 -13.44 19.08
N GLN A 137 20.42 -13.53 18.02
CA GLN A 137 21.87 -13.38 18.12
C GLN A 137 22.39 -11.96 17.83
N ALA A 138 21.55 -11.06 17.32
CA ALA A 138 21.97 -9.70 16.96
C ALA A 138 21.89 -8.68 18.11
N PHE A 139 21.42 -9.10 19.29
CA PHE A 139 21.31 -8.26 20.49
C PHE A 139 21.89 -8.91 21.76
N ALA A 140 22.77 -9.91 21.60
CA ALA A 140 23.59 -10.43 22.70
C ALA A 140 24.88 -9.62 22.85
#